data_AF-A0AA88UBZ3-F1
#
_entry.id   AF-A0AA88UBZ3-F1
#
_cell.length_a   1.000
_cell.length_b   1.000
_cell.length_c   1.000
_cell.angle_alpha   90.00
_cell.angle_beta   90.00
_cell.angle_gamma   90.00
#
_symmetry.space_group_name_H-M   'P 1'
#
loop_
_entity.id
_entity.type
_entity.pdbx_description
1 polymer ?
#
loop_
_entity_poly.entity_id
_entity_poly.type
_entity_poly.pdbx_seq_one_letter_code
_entity_poly.pdbx_strand_id
1 'polypeptide(L)'
;MKTVLSAPGLALANNDSGHDLLPQIGLALLHYLLSILNGGMCMHDEAAPHYIDMIDQTTLGHRFIKAEFNITPRIGWQIDPFGHSAVQVYLLGAETFAGAFPEAYEPPNGFYFEVNDDSPIVQDDINLFDYNVQDRVQDFVDAALAQIHNIGNKIIQAFNHLHGSHEEQQNHMHLTCVVKK
;
A
#
# COMPACT_ATOMS: atom_id res chain seq x y z
N MET A 1 -27.78 17.44 -19.61
CA MET A 1 -26.57 17.69 -18.80
C MET A 1 -26.18 16.37 -18.15
N LYS A 2 -25.24 15.62 -18.74
CA LYS A 2 -24.60 14.47 -18.08
C LYS A 2 -23.13 14.85 -17.94
N THR A 3 -22.69 15.07 -16.72
CA THR A 3 -21.30 15.40 -16.41
C THR A 3 -20.48 14.12 -16.57
N VAL A 4 -19.68 14.06 -17.63
CA VAL A 4 -18.66 13.02 -17.82
C VAL A 4 -17.51 13.36 -16.90
N LEU A 5 -17.21 12.48 -15.94
CA LEU A 5 -15.97 12.54 -15.17
C LEU A 5 -14.83 12.14 -16.13
N SER A 6 -14.27 13.10 -16.86
CA SER A 6 -13.13 12.84 -17.74
C SER A 6 -11.86 12.72 -16.90
N ALA A 7 -11.45 11.50 -16.58
CA ALA A 7 -10.08 11.25 -16.17
C ALA A 7 -9.15 11.47 -17.39
N PRO A 8 -8.09 12.28 -17.29
CA PRO A 8 -7.19 12.52 -18.40
C PRO A 8 -6.35 11.26 -18.66
N GLY A 9 -6.59 10.59 -19.79
CA GLY A 9 -5.70 9.54 -20.31
C GLY A 9 -6.35 8.20 -20.68
N LEU A 10 -7.63 7.97 -20.35
CA LEU A 10 -8.35 6.79 -20.81
C LEU A 10 -9.33 7.18 -21.90
N ALA A 11 -8.90 7.03 -23.16
CA ALA A 11 -9.82 7.12 -24.29
C ALA A 11 -10.81 5.95 -24.18
N LEU A 12 -11.98 6.22 -23.59
CA LEU A 12 -13.13 5.35 -23.73
C LEU A 12 -13.44 5.31 -25.23
N ALA A 13 -13.04 4.24 -25.90
CA ALA A 13 -13.48 3.98 -27.26
C ALA A 13 -15.00 3.90 -27.23
N ASN A 14 -15.67 4.87 -27.85
CA ASN A 14 -17.10 4.85 -28.09
C ASN A 14 -17.40 3.71 -29.07
N ASN A 15 -17.48 2.48 -28.57
CA ASN A 15 -18.10 1.37 -29.28
C ASN A 15 -19.50 1.22 -28.71
N ASP A 16 -20.50 1.42 -29.57
CA ASP A 16 -21.93 1.45 -29.28
C ASP A 16 -22.53 0.08 -28.88
N SER A 17 -21.74 -0.81 -28.27
CA SER A 17 -22.17 -2.11 -27.79
C SER A 17 -22.13 -2.14 -26.25
N GLY A 18 -23.28 -1.95 -25.62
CA GLY A 18 -23.47 -1.90 -24.15
C GLY A 18 -23.13 -3.18 -23.37
N HIS A 19 -22.28 -4.06 -23.90
CA HIS A 19 -21.85 -5.33 -23.30
C HIS A 19 -20.39 -5.34 -22.81
N ASP A 20 -19.56 -4.34 -23.17
CA ASP A 20 -18.11 -4.34 -22.87
C ASP A 20 -17.65 -3.27 -21.86
N LEU A 21 -18.57 -2.56 -21.22
CA LEU A 21 -18.24 -1.50 -20.25
C LEU A 21 -17.94 -2.04 -18.85
N LEU A 22 -18.51 -3.18 -18.46
CA LEU A 22 -18.31 -3.78 -17.13
C LEU A 22 -16.86 -4.21 -16.86
N PRO A 23 -16.13 -4.84 -17.81
CA PRO A 23 -14.70 -5.15 -17.64
C PRO A 23 -13.83 -3.88 -17.56
N GLN A 24 -14.15 -2.85 -18.34
CA GLN A 24 -13.38 -1.60 -18.38
C GLN A 24 -13.59 -0.76 -17.11
N ILE A 25 -14.82 -0.70 -16.60
CA ILE A 25 -15.12 -0.10 -15.30
C ILE A 25 -14.44 -0.90 -14.18
N GLY A 26 -14.45 -2.23 -14.26
CA GLY A 26 -13.74 -3.11 -13.32
C GLY A 26 -12.25 -2.85 -13.29
N LEU A 27 -11.59 -2.73 -14.46
CA LEU A 27 -10.17 -2.43 -14.55
C LEU A 27 -9.84 -1.00 -14.09
N ALA A 28 -10.69 -0.03 -14.40
CA ALA A 28 -10.52 1.35 -13.93
C ALA A 28 -10.71 1.48 -12.41
N LEU A 29 -11.64 0.72 -11.81
CA LEU A 29 -11.81 0.62 -10.36
C LEU A 29 -10.63 -0.12 -9.72
N LEU A 30 -10.12 -1.18 -10.35
CA LEU A 30 -8.92 -1.88 -9.91
C LEU A 30 -7.72 -0.94 -9.90
N HIS A 31 -7.55 -0.10 -10.93
CA HIS A 31 -6.51 0.94 -10.95
C HIS A 31 -6.64 1.98 -9.82
N TYR A 32 -7.84 2.19 -9.27
CA TYR A 32 -8.06 3.11 -8.17
C TYR A 32 -7.86 2.47 -6.79
N LEU A 33 -8.07 1.15 -6.69
CA LEU A 33 -7.95 0.40 -5.43
C LEU A 33 -6.57 -0.24 -5.23
N LEU A 34 -5.92 -0.66 -6.32
CA LEU A 34 -4.61 -1.31 -6.29
C LEU A 34 -3.54 -0.35 -6.83
N SER A 35 -2.56 -0.06 -5.97
CA SER A 35 -1.35 0.67 -6.38
C SER A 35 -0.17 -0.31 -6.45
N ILE A 36 0.57 -0.27 -7.56
CA ILE A 36 1.78 -1.09 -7.74
C ILE A 36 2.98 -0.27 -7.25
N LEU A 37 3.66 -0.79 -6.23
CA LEU A 37 4.88 -0.20 -5.64
C LEU A 37 6.12 -0.97 -6.12
N ASN A 38 7.27 -0.29 -6.18
CA ASN A 38 8.57 -0.77 -6.68
C ASN A 38 8.55 -1.18 -8.17
N GLY A 39 7.80 -2.23 -8.51
CA GLY A 39 7.55 -2.69 -9.88
C GLY A 39 8.65 -3.54 -10.50
N GLY A 40 9.71 -3.89 -9.76
CA GLY A 40 10.68 -4.89 -10.19
C GLY A 40 10.10 -6.31 -10.24
N MET A 41 10.82 -7.24 -10.88
CA MET A 41 10.47 -8.66 -10.85
C MET A 41 10.51 -9.23 -9.42
N CYS A 42 11.38 -8.68 -8.57
CA CYS A 42 11.43 -8.95 -7.14
C CYS A 42 11.85 -7.70 -6.34
N MET A 43 11.77 -7.81 -5.01
CA MET A 43 12.51 -6.95 -4.09
C MET A 43 13.94 -7.51 -3.99
N HIS A 44 14.89 -6.87 -4.65
CA HIS A 44 16.29 -7.33 -4.68
C HIS A 44 17.06 -6.88 -3.44
N ASP A 45 18.05 -7.67 -3.02
CA ASP A 45 19.05 -7.26 -2.02
C ASP A 45 19.86 -6.05 -2.53
N GLU A 46 20.45 -5.27 -1.63
CA GLU A 46 21.23 -4.08 -1.97
C GLU A 46 22.73 -4.21 -1.66
N ALA A 47 23.16 -5.28 -0.99
CA ALA A 47 24.55 -5.49 -0.60
C ALA A 47 25.34 -6.38 -1.58
N ALA A 48 24.70 -7.46 -2.07
CA ALA A 48 25.37 -8.48 -2.88
C ALA A 48 25.26 -8.33 -4.42
N PRO A 49 24.16 -7.84 -5.03
CA PRO A 49 24.01 -7.89 -6.47
C PRO A 49 24.79 -6.80 -7.21
N HIS A 50 25.12 -7.08 -8.47
CA HIS A 50 25.72 -6.10 -9.36
C HIS A 50 24.64 -5.17 -9.93
N TYR A 51 24.95 -3.88 -10.09
CA TYR A 51 23.98 -2.87 -10.51
C TYR A 51 23.32 -3.16 -11.87
N ILE A 52 23.99 -3.92 -12.75
CA ILE A 52 23.42 -4.36 -14.03
C ILE A 52 22.22 -5.28 -13.78
N ASP A 53 22.35 -6.25 -12.87
CA ASP A 53 21.26 -7.19 -12.55
C ASP A 53 20.09 -6.46 -11.87
N MET A 54 20.39 -5.45 -11.04
CA MET A 54 19.38 -4.57 -10.45
C MET A 54 18.61 -3.77 -11.52
N ILE A 55 19.31 -3.23 -12.53
CA ILE A 55 18.68 -2.53 -13.66
C ILE A 55 17.82 -3.48 -14.48
N ASP A 56 18.34 -4.65 -14.83
CA ASP A 56 17.66 -5.60 -15.72
C ASP A 56 16.37 -6.13 -15.09
N GLN A 57 16.42 -6.57 -13.82
CA GLN A 57 15.23 -7.07 -13.13
C GLN A 57 14.16 -5.97 -12.96
N THR A 58 14.58 -4.73 -12.68
CA THR A 58 13.66 -3.59 -12.51
C THR A 58 13.02 -3.22 -13.85
N THR A 59 13.83 -3.18 -14.90
CA THR A 59 13.39 -2.85 -16.26
C THR A 59 12.41 -3.89 -16.81
N LEU A 60 12.66 -5.18 -16.56
CA LEU A 60 11.77 -6.26 -16.98
C LEU A 60 10.41 -6.15 -16.31
N GLY A 61 10.36 -5.95 -14.98
CA GLY A 61 9.11 -5.78 -14.25
C GLY A 61 8.34 -4.52 -14.69
N HIS A 62 9.03 -3.38 -14.82
CA HIS A 62 8.42 -2.12 -15.27
C HIS A 62 7.85 -2.23 -16.69
N ARG A 63 8.54 -2.92 -17.61
CA ARG A 63 8.05 -3.17 -18.98
C ARG A 63 6.79 -4.02 -18.97
N PHE A 64 6.76 -5.07 -18.15
CA PHE A 64 5.59 -5.93 -18.00
C PHE A 64 4.38 -5.14 -17.48
N ILE A 65 4.56 -4.38 -16.39
CA ILE A 65 3.50 -3.55 -15.81
C ILE A 65 3.01 -2.50 -16.82
N LYS A 66 3.92 -1.91 -17.59
CA LYS A 66 3.56 -0.92 -18.61
C LYS A 66 2.79 -1.54 -19.77
N ALA A 67 3.12 -2.77 -20.17
CA ALA A 67 2.44 -3.47 -21.24
C ALA A 67 1.02 -3.91 -20.84
N GLU A 68 0.86 -4.47 -19.63
CA GLU A 68 -0.40 -5.05 -19.18
C GLU A 68 -1.37 -4.02 -18.59
N PHE A 69 -0.86 -3.12 -17.74
CA PHE A 69 -1.69 -2.19 -16.96
C PHE A 69 -1.55 -0.73 -17.42
N ASN A 70 -0.62 -0.44 -18.34
CA ASN A 70 -0.26 0.92 -18.77
C ASN A 70 0.14 1.86 -17.60
N ILE A 71 0.52 1.30 -16.45
CA ILE A 71 0.96 2.02 -15.27
C ILE A 71 2.49 2.15 -15.28
N THR A 72 2.99 3.26 -14.74
CA THR A 72 4.42 3.46 -14.47
C THR A 72 4.59 3.64 -12.96
N PRO A 73 5.20 2.68 -12.25
CA PRO A 73 5.46 2.79 -10.81
C PRO A 73 6.28 4.05 -10.51
N ARG A 74 5.89 4.79 -9.46
CA ARG A 74 6.56 6.03 -9.05
C ARG A 74 7.17 5.97 -7.64
N ILE A 75 6.81 4.96 -6.87
CA ILE A 75 7.22 4.82 -5.47
C ILE A 75 8.06 3.55 -5.37
N GLY A 76 9.30 3.70 -4.92
CA GLY A 76 10.14 2.57 -4.53
C GLY A 76 9.69 2.00 -3.20
N TRP A 77 9.63 0.68 -3.09
CA TRP A 77 9.26 -0.02 -1.85
C TRP A 77 10.31 -1.08 -1.57
N GLN A 78 11.20 -0.77 -0.63
CA GLN A 78 12.34 -1.58 -0.22
C GLN A 78 12.31 -1.72 1.31
N ILE A 79 11.51 -2.68 1.80
CA ILE A 79 11.24 -2.84 3.24
C ILE A 79 12.07 -3.92 3.91
N ASP A 80 12.63 -4.85 3.14
CA ASP A 80 13.39 -6.00 3.67
C ASP A 80 14.74 -6.30 2.96
N PRO A 81 15.47 -5.33 2.36
CA PRO A 81 16.90 -5.53 2.09
C PRO A 81 17.73 -5.25 3.36
N PHE A 82 18.75 -6.07 3.61
CA PHE A 82 19.64 -5.90 4.76
C PHE A 82 20.66 -4.77 4.51
N GLY A 83 20.21 -3.52 4.62
CA GLY A 83 20.97 -2.30 4.32
C GLY A 83 20.58 -1.68 2.98
N HIS A 84 20.91 -0.41 2.78
CA HIS A 84 20.56 0.34 1.56
C HIS A 84 21.80 0.85 0.82
N SER A 85 21.76 0.79 -0.51
CA SER A 85 22.79 1.23 -1.43
C SER A 85 22.42 2.58 -2.05
N ALA A 86 23.41 3.45 -2.28
CA ALA A 86 23.19 4.69 -3.02
C ALA A 86 22.76 4.42 -4.49
N VAL A 87 23.14 3.27 -5.05
CA VAL A 87 22.78 2.83 -6.40
C VAL A 87 21.26 2.72 -6.54
N GLN A 88 20.57 2.20 -5.53
CA GLN A 88 19.12 2.07 -5.54
C GLN A 88 18.40 3.43 -5.64
N VAL A 89 18.91 4.44 -4.93
CA VAL A 89 18.37 5.81 -5.00
C VAL A 89 18.58 6.41 -6.39
N TYR A 90 19.77 6.21 -6.99
CA TYR A 90 20.05 6.66 -8.36
C TYR A 90 19.22 5.92 -9.41
N LEU A 91 18.91 4.64 -9.19
CA LEU A 91 18.09 3.82 -10.07
C LEU A 91 16.63 4.31 -10.12
N LEU A 92 16.07 4.73 -8.98
CA LEU A 92 14.68 5.16 -8.83
C LEU A 92 14.43 6.62 -9.21
N GLY A 93 15.49 7.44 -9.33
CA GLY A 93 15.43 8.78 -9.93
C GLY A 93 16.05 9.89 -9.09
N ALA A 94 16.34 11.03 -9.74
CA ALA A 94 17.07 12.16 -9.17
C ALA A 94 16.30 12.95 -8.09
N GLU A 95 14.97 12.82 -8.02
CA GLU A 95 14.12 13.43 -6.99
C GLU A 95 13.46 12.33 -6.15
N THR A 96 14.26 11.62 -5.36
CA THR A 96 13.77 10.54 -4.49
C THR A 96 13.61 11.04 -3.06
N PHE A 97 12.40 10.93 -2.52
CA PHE A 97 12.14 11.08 -1.09
C PHE A 97 12.23 9.70 -0.42
N ALA A 98 13.13 9.56 0.55
CA ALA A 98 13.29 8.33 1.32
C ALA A 98 12.64 8.48 2.70
N GLY A 99 11.69 7.60 3.01
CA GLY A 99 11.13 7.44 4.35
C GLY A 99 11.65 6.15 4.97
N ALA A 100 12.11 6.22 6.21
CA ALA A 100 12.43 5.05 7.02
C ALA A 100 11.34 4.88 8.07
N PHE A 101 10.86 3.65 8.23
CA PHE A 101 9.89 3.35 9.27
C PHE A 101 10.56 3.34 10.66
N PRO A 102 9.85 3.76 11.72
CA PRO A 102 10.40 3.77 13.08
C PRO A 102 10.75 2.38 13.62
N GLU A 103 9.93 1.36 13.32
CA GLU A 103 10.07 -0.02 13.81
C GLU A 103 9.85 -1.01 12.66
N ALA A 104 10.79 -1.08 11.72
CA ALA A 104 10.72 -1.95 10.54
C ALA A 104 9.39 -1.78 9.77
N TYR A 105 8.88 -2.82 9.10
CA TYR A 105 7.60 -2.77 8.39
C TYR A 105 6.42 -3.25 9.25
N GLU A 106 6.58 -3.23 10.56
CA GLU A 106 5.59 -3.76 11.49
C GLU A 106 4.40 -2.80 11.69
N PRO A 107 3.19 -3.34 11.96
CA PRO A 107 2.09 -2.55 12.47
C PRO A 107 2.44 -1.85 13.79
N PRO A 108 1.79 -0.71 14.10
CA PRO A 108 1.87 -0.16 15.46
C PRO A 108 1.44 -1.20 16.50
N ASN A 109 2.05 -1.15 17.68
CA ASN A 109 1.77 -2.12 18.74
C ASN A 109 0.26 -2.21 19.03
N GLY A 110 -0.25 -3.44 19.13
CA GLY A 110 -1.67 -3.72 19.33
C GLY A 110 -2.53 -3.61 18.07
N PHE A 111 -1.95 -3.43 16.88
CA PHE A 111 -2.65 -3.45 15.59
C PHE A 111 -2.27 -4.66 14.72
N TYR A 112 -1.82 -5.74 15.34
CA TYR A 112 -1.78 -7.03 14.67
C TYR A 112 -3.20 -7.60 14.64
N PHE A 113 -3.65 -8.03 13.47
CA PHE A 113 -4.98 -8.61 13.32
C PHE A 113 -4.88 -10.03 12.75
N GLU A 114 -3.72 -10.65 12.93
CA GLU A 114 -3.43 -11.99 12.43
C GLU A 114 -4.12 -13.07 13.28
N VAL A 115 -4.34 -14.24 12.70
CA VAL A 115 -4.99 -15.36 13.40
C VAL A 115 -4.07 -15.91 14.50
N ASN A 116 -4.59 -15.94 15.73
CA ASN A 116 -3.89 -16.32 16.97
C ASN A 116 -2.91 -15.28 17.54
N ASP A 117 -3.00 -14.01 17.11
CA ASP A 117 -2.36 -12.93 17.84
C ASP A 117 -3.19 -12.50 19.06
N ASP A 118 -2.51 -12.06 20.13
CA ASP A 118 -3.16 -11.60 21.37
C ASP A 118 -3.68 -10.15 21.26
N SER A 119 -3.50 -9.49 20.12
CA SER A 119 -3.93 -8.11 19.90
C SER A 119 -5.45 -7.94 19.99
N PRO A 120 -5.91 -6.84 20.60
CA PRO A 120 -7.33 -6.61 20.79
C PRO A 120 -8.06 -6.32 19.46
N ILE A 121 -9.03 -7.18 19.14
CA ILE A 121 -9.97 -6.99 18.03
C ILE A 121 -10.92 -5.81 18.31
N VAL A 122 -11.45 -5.17 17.26
CA VAL A 122 -12.39 -4.06 17.41
C VAL A 122 -13.81 -4.62 17.54
N GLN A 123 -14.46 -4.37 18.67
CA GLN A 123 -15.87 -4.68 18.94
C GLN A 123 -16.68 -3.38 18.93
N ASP A 124 -17.52 -3.22 17.90
CA ASP A 124 -18.28 -2.00 17.62
C ASP A 124 -19.78 -2.09 17.88
N ASP A 125 -20.27 -3.24 18.35
CA ASP A 125 -21.65 -3.39 18.81
C ASP A 125 -21.78 -3.00 20.29
N ILE A 126 -22.49 -1.90 20.54
CA ILE A 126 -22.76 -1.37 21.87
C ILE A 126 -23.61 -2.32 22.75
N ASN A 127 -24.30 -3.29 22.14
CA ASN A 127 -25.15 -4.24 22.85
C ASN A 127 -24.41 -5.54 23.21
N LEU A 128 -23.19 -5.73 22.68
CA LEU A 128 -22.33 -6.85 23.04
C LEU A 128 -21.39 -6.45 24.19
N PHE A 129 -20.91 -7.45 24.90
CA PHE A 129 -19.88 -7.26 25.92
C PHE A 129 -18.56 -6.86 25.24
N ASP A 130 -17.72 -6.14 25.98
CA ASP A 130 -16.39 -5.68 25.55
C ASP A 130 -16.38 -4.68 24.38
N TYR A 131 -17.38 -3.78 24.30
CA TYR A 131 -17.35 -2.63 23.38
C TYR A 131 -16.10 -1.78 23.64
N ASN A 132 -15.24 -1.63 22.62
CA ASN A 132 -13.91 -1.04 22.79
C ASN A 132 -13.54 0.00 21.72
N VAL A 133 -14.46 0.41 20.83
CA VAL A 133 -14.16 1.33 19.72
C VAL A 133 -13.46 2.61 20.17
N GLN A 134 -13.89 3.22 21.28
CA GLN A 134 -13.30 4.48 21.76
C GLN A 134 -11.85 4.29 22.19
N ASP A 135 -11.55 3.20 22.89
CA ASP A 135 -10.20 2.87 23.32
C ASP A 135 -9.32 2.59 22.10
N ARG A 136 -9.82 1.84 21.11
CA ARG A 136 -9.08 1.51 19.87
C ARG A 136 -8.80 2.73 18.99
N VAL A 137 -9.73 3.69 18.95
CA VAL A 137 -9.50 4.98 18.27
C VAL A 137 -8.43 5.78 19.01
N GLN A 138 -8.46 5.80 20.35
CA GLN A 138 -7.45 6.49 21.13
C GLN A 138 -6.06 5.85 20.94
N ASP A 139 -5.96 4.53 20.95
CA ASP A 139 -4.72 3.79 20.68
C ASP A 139 -4.13 4.17 19.30
N PHE A 140 -5.00 4.30 18.29
CA PHE A 140 -4.59 4.68 16.94
C PHE A 140 -4.07 6.12 16.89
N VAL A 141 -4.75 7.05 17.56
CA VAL A 141 -4.31 8.45 17.66
C VAL A 141 -2.99 8.54 18.42
N ASP A 142 -2.82 7.79 19.50
CA ASP A 142 -1.59 7.78 20.30
C ASP A 142 -0.42 7.22 19.49
N ALA A 143 -0.64 6.14 18.73
CA ALA A 143 0.34 5.60 17.79
C ALA A 143 0.73 6.61 16.69
N ALA A 144 -0.25 7.35 16.14
CA ALA A 144 0.02 8.40 15.17
C ALA A 144 0.79 9.58 15.80
N LEU A 145 0.40 10.05 16.99
CA LEU A 145 1.07 11.13 17.70
C LEU A 145 2.52 10.78 18.04
N ALA A 146 2.79 9.53 18.43
CA ALA A 146 4.14 9.05 18.67
C ALA A 146 5.05 9.17 17.43
N GLN A 147 4.50 9.00 16.22
CA GLN A 147 5.26 9.14 14.97
C GLN A 147 5.40 10.60 14.50
N ILE A 148 4.43 11.48 14.81
CA ILE A 148 4.45 12.91 14.43
C ILE A 148 5.65 13.65 15.02
N HIS A 149 6.08 13.28 16.23
CA HIS A 149 7.14 13.97 16.95
C HIS A 149 8.48 14.01 16.21
N ASN A 150 8.68 13.16 15.19
CA ASN A 150 9.97 13.04 14.49
C ASN A 150 9.98 13.49 13.01
N ILE A 151 8.82 13.59 12.32
CA ILE A 151 8.81 13.66 10.83
C ILE A 151 7.87 14.75 10.25
N GLY A 152 7.06 15.41 11.07
CA GLY A 152 6.15 16.49 10.63
C GLY A 152 4.68 16.05 10.56
N ASN A 153 3.85 16.78 9.80
CA ASN A 153 2.39 16.61 9.78
C ASN A 153 1.87 15.51 8.85
N LYS A 154 2.75 14.64 8.33
CA LYS A 154 2.41 13.49 7.47
C LYS A 154 3.09 12.25 8.00
N ILE A 155 2.30 11.17 8.10
CA ILE A 155 2.72 9.89 8.68
C ILE A 155 2.38 8.78 7.69
N ILE A 156 3.21 7.75 7.63
CA ILE A 156 2.96 6.51 6.89
C ILE A 156 3.07 5.36 7.88
N GLN A 157 2.03 4.53 7.97
CA GLN A 157 1.99 3.33 8.82
C GLN A 157 1.74 2.10 7.95
N ALA A 158 2.51 1.04 8.18
CA ALA A 158 2.26 -0.29 7.62
C ALA A 158 1.27 -1.02 8.54
N PHE A 159 0.43 -1.90 7.99
CA PHE A 159 -0.61 -2.61 8.75
C PHE A 159 -0.65 -4.12 8.49
N ASN A 160 0.36 -4.66 7.80
CA ASN A 160 0.47 -6.09 7.49
C ASN A 160 1.90 -6.56 7.74
N HIS A 161 2.07 -7.83 8.12
CA HIS A 161 3.35 -8.52 8.26
C HIS A 161 3.59 -9.52 7.09
N LEU A 162 4.73 -10.20 7.05
CA LEU A 162 5.08 -11.21 6.02
C LEU A 162 3.94 -12.21 5.80
N HIS A 163 3.52 -12.38 4.54
CA HIS A 163 2.45 -13.30 4.10
C HIS A 163 1.01 -13.00 4.56
N GLY A 164 0.71 -11.81 5.11
CA GLY A 164 -0.62 -11.45 5.63
C GLY A 164 -1.80 -11.34 4.62
N SER A 165 -1.66 -11.81 3.37
CA SER A 165 -2.74 -11.70 2.37
C SER A 165 -3.92 -12.65 2.63
N HIS A 166 -3.73 -13.68 3.45
CA HIS A 166 -4.82 -14.60 3.82
C HIS A 166 -5.85 -13.96 4.76
N GLU A 167 -5.47 -12.87 5.44
CA GLU A 167 -6.23 -12.28 6.56
C GLU A 167 -6.64 -10.82 6.26
N GLU A 168 -6.48 -10.41 4.99
CA GLU A 168 -6.76 -9.07 4.49
C GLU A 168 -8.21 -8.63 4.74
N GLN A 169 -9.18 -9.55 4.75
CA GLN A 169 -10.58 -9.25 5.07
C GLN A 169 -10.76 -8.82 6.53
N GLN A 170 -10.04 -9.47 7.45
CA GLN A 170 -10.09 -9.15 8.87
C GLN A 170 -9.43 -7.79 9.14
N ASN A 171 -8.26 -7.56 8.54
CA ASN A 171 -7.54 -6.28 8.64
C ASN A 171 -8.42 -5.15 8.07
N HIS A 172 -9.05 -5.38 6.91
CA HIS A 172 -9.93 -4.41 6.28
C HIS A 172 -11.14 -4.04 7.16
N MET A 173 -11.82 -5.03 7.76
CA MET A 173 -12.99 -4.75 8.61
C MET A 173 -12.63 -3.94 9.85
N HIS A 174 -11.58 -4.34 10.58
CA HIS A 174 -11.18 -3.66 11.80
C HIS A 174 -10.63 -2.24 11.52
N LEU A 175 -9.75 -2.09 10.52
CA LEU A 175 -9.22 -0.77 10.15
C LEU A 175 -10.33 0.17 9.65
N THR A 176 -11.30 -0.35 8.91
CA THR A 176 -12.44 0.44 8.45
C THR A 176 -13.29 0.95 9.61
N CYS A 177 -13.44 0.16 10.68
CA CYS A 177 -14.17 0.59 11.87
C CYS A 177 -13.46 1.74 12.58
N VAL A 178 -12.14 1.63 12.76
CA VAL A 178 -11.33 2.68 13.41
C VAL A 178 -11.31 3.98 12.60
N VAL A 179 -11.15 3.91 11.27
CA VAL A 179 -11.02 5.09 10.42
C VAL A 179 -12.35 5.84 10.21
N LYS A 180 -13.49 5.16 10.31
CA LYS A 180 -14.82 5.75 10.04
C LYS A 180 -15.52 6.35 11.27
N LYS A 181 -14.97 6.18 12.48
CA LYS A 181 -15.57 6.62 13.74
C LYS A 181 -14.93 7.91 14.23
#